data_AF-A0A834EY99-F1
#
_entry.id   AF-A0A834EY99-F1
#
_cell.length_a   1.000
_cell.length_b   1.000
_cell.length_c   1.000
_cell.angle_alpha   90.00
_cell.angle_beta   90.00
_cell.angle_gamma   90.00
#
_symmetry.space_group_name_H-M   'P 1'
#
loop_
_entity.id
_entity.type
_entity.pdbx_description
1 polymer ?
#
loop_
_entity_poly.entity_id
_entity_poly.type
_entity_poly.pdbx_seq_one_letter_code
_entity_poly.pdbx_strand_id
1 'polypeptide(L)'
;MTGLFGGNITMEPEGEVCAPAQSRDSAAHHSVSVKGLKDNWQKWSSERQEYQKNNPFSHHTRPSGTVHQRGQDDYGRPLQGSLTEQRGKDAQTLISREVQELCDVIRSIGELKERDGAGKVVTVEFGKLFEHYVTISNKLVGILLRARKQRLVDFEGEMLWQGKDDHVVITLEQ
;
A
#
# COMPACT_ATOMS: atom_id res chain seq x y z
N MET A 1 -60.35 -18.85 -30.91
CA MET A 1 -60.03 -20.15 -31.53
C MET A 1 -58.86 -19.93 -32.48
N THR A 2 -57.79 -20.72 -32.33
CA THR A 2 -56.80 -21.14 -33.37
C THR A 2 -56.24 -20.05 -34.31
N GLY A 3 -54.95 -19.78 -34.47
CA GLY A 3 -53.72 -20.50 -34.17
C GLY A 3 -52.71 -20.22 -35.30
N LEU A 4 -51.48 -19.83 -34.93
CA LEU A 4 -50.17 -20.11 -35.55
C LEU A 4 -49.75 -19.60 -36.97
N PHE A 5 -48.42 -19.43 -37.05
CA PHE A 5 -47.49 -19.26 -38.20
C PHE A 5 -47.25 -17.82 -38.72
N GLY A 6 -46.01 -17.34 -38.93
CA GLY A 6 -44.69 -17.95 -38.81
C GLY A 6 -43.63 -17.13 -39.60
N GLY A 7 -42.40 -17.12 -39.07
CA GLY A 7 -41.13 -16.90 -39.78
C GLY A 7 -40.71 -15.44 -40.04
N ASN A 8 -39.43 -15.09 -40.16
CA ASN A 8 -38.14 -15.72 -39.88
C ASN A 8 -37.12 -14.60 -40.17
N ILE A 9 -35.98 -14.49 -39.49
CA ILE A 9 -34.72 -14.06 -40.14
C ILE A 9 -33.53 -14.50 -39.29
N THR A 10 -32.70 -15.21 -40.03
CA THR A 10 -31.41 -15.86 -39.81
C THR A 10 -30.33 -14.92 -39.29
N MET A 11 -29.45 -15.42 -38.41
CA MET A 11 -27.99 -15.47 -38.67
C MET A 11 -27.29 -16.20 -37.52
N GLU A 12 -26.79 -17.40 -37.81
CA GLU A 12 -25.52 -17.88 -37.25
C GLU A 12 -24.43 -17.48 -38.25
N PRO A 13 -23.21 -17.15 -37.77
CA PRO A 13 -22.20 -18.18 -37.88
C PRO A 13 -21.23 -18.28 -36.69
N GLU A 14 -21.01 -19.52 -36.29
CA GLU A 14 -19.72 -20.17 -36.02
C GLU A 14 -18.82 -19.56 -34.91
N GLY A 15 -18.78 -20.27 -33.78
CA GLY A 15 -17.82 -20.05 -32.71
C GLY A 15 -17.92 -21.12 -31.62
N GLU A 16 -17.64 -22.37 -32.01
CA GLU A 16 -17.18 -23.51 -31.19
C GLU A 16 -17.35 -23.41 -29.66
N VAL A 17 -18.52 -23.84 -29.16
CA VAL A 17 -18.75 -24.06 -27.73
C VAL A 17 -18.28 -25.47 -27.37
N CYS A 18 -17.15 -25.56 -26.68
CA CYS A 18 -16.71 -26.79 -26.02
C CYS A 18 -17.72 -27.13 -24.90
N ALA A 19 -18.26 -28.34 -24.93
CA ALA A 19 -19.26 -28.85 -24.00
C ALA A 19 -18.85 -28.69 -22.52
N PRO A 20 -19.79 -28.43 -21.57
CA PRO A 20 -19.45 -28.41 -20.17
C PRO A 20 -19.10 -29.83 -19.73
N ALA A 21 -17.83 -30.05 -19.42
CA ALA A 21 -17.41 -31.17 -18.59
C ALA A 21 -18.24 -31.14 -17.31
N GLN A 22 -18.99 -32.21 -17.06
CA GLN A 22 -19.73 -32.42 -15.82
C GLN A 22 -18.74 -32.51 -14.65
N SER A 23 -18.33 -31.37 -14.08
CA SER A 23 -17.73 -31.35 -12.76
C SER A 23 -18.86 -31.52 -11.76
N ARG A 24 -18.99 -32.73 -11.22
CA ARG A 24 -19.87 -33.04 -10.10
C ARG A 24 -19.54 -32.06 -8.97
N ASP A 25 -20.45 -31.11 -8.76
CA ASP A 25 -20.46 -30.24 -7.58
C ASP A 25 -20.56 -31.12 -6.33
N SER A 26 -19.41 -31.40 -5.72
CA SER A 26 -19.37 -31.81 -4.32
C SER A 26 -19.37 -30.54 -3.50
N ALA A 27 -20.58 -30.07 -3.17
CA ALA A 27 -20.81 -29.04 -2.18
C ALA A 27 -20.15 -29.47 -0.86
N ALA A 28 -18.91 -29.03 -0.65
CA ALA A 28 -18.21 -29.19 0.60
C ALA A 28 -18.92 -28.31 1.64
N HIS A 29 -19.92 -28.88 2.30
CA HIS A 29 -20.41 -28.39 3.57
C HIS A 29 -19.22 -28.26 4.52
N HIS A 30 -18.75 -27.03 4.71
CA HIS A 30 -17.69 -26.71 5.65
C HIS A 30 -18.28 -26.79 7.08
N SER A 31 -18.57 -28.00 7.55
CA SER A 31 -18.96 -28.21 8.94
C SER A 31 -17.73 -28.03 9.81
N VAL A 32 -17.53 -26.82 10.34
CA VAL A 32 -16.48 -26.57 11.33
C VAL A 32 -16.87 -27.34 12.60
N SER A 33 -16.21 -28.47 12.85
CA SER A 33 -16.46 -29.29 14.03
C SER A 33 -16.16 -28.48 15.30
N VAL A 34 -17.14 -28.40 16.21
CA VAL A 34 -17.02 -27.69 17.49
C VAL A 34 -15.83 -28.16 18.34
N LYS A 35 -15.39 -29.42 18.16
CA LYS A 35 -14.19 -29.96 18.81
C LYS A 35 -12.92 -29.30 18.28
N GLY A 36 -12.80 -29.12 16.96
CA GLY A 36 -11.69 -28.40 16.35
C GLY A 36 -11.63 -26.92 16.73
N LEU A 37 -12.79 -26.29 16.98
CA LEU A 37 -12.84 -24.91 17.46
C LEU A 37 -12.26 -24.79 18.88
N LYS A 38 -12.61 -25.71 19.79
CA LYS A 38 -12.09 -25.74 21.16
C LYS A 38 -10.57 -25.89 21.17
N ASP A 39 -10.04 -26.80 20.36
CA ASP A 39 -8.61 -27.07 20.31
C ASP A 39 -7.84 -25.86 19.73
N ASN A 40 -8.37 -25.23 18.67
CA ASN A 40 -7.80 -23.99 18.14
C ASN A 40 -7.85 -22.83 19.14
N TRP A 41 -8.95 -22.69 19.89
CA TRP A 41 -9.07 -21.65 20.92
C TRP A 41 -8.10 -21.87 22.07
N GLN A 42 -7.94 -23.13 22.50
CA GLN A 42 -6.99 -23.47 23.56
C GLN A 42 -5.55 -23.21 23.11
N LYS A 43 -5.21 -23.58 21.88
CA LYS A 43 -3.92 -23.27 21.27
C LYS A 43 -3.67 -21.76 21.21
N TRP A 44 -4.61 -21.00 20.65
CA TRP A 44 -4.53 -19.54 20.57
C TRP A 44 -4.39 -18.88 21.96
N SER A 45 -5.14 -19.35 22.95
CA SER A 45 -5.07 -18.86 24.33
C SER A 45 -3.69 -19.09 24.94
N SER A 46 -3.14 -20.30 24.78
CA SER A 46 -1.80 -20.64 25.28
C SER A 46 -0.70 -19.81 24.61
N GLU A 47 -0.73 -19.68 23.29
CA GLU A 47 0.22 -18.86 22.52
C GLU A 47 0.14 -17.39 22.94
N ARG A 48 -1.06 -16.86 23.15
CA ARG A 48 -1.28 -15.48 23.55
C ARG A 48 -0.86 -15.24 25.00
N GLN A 49 -1.08 -16.20 25.89
CA GLN A 49 -0.55 -16.15 27.25
C GLN A 49 0.98 -16.11 27.24
N GLU A 50 1.65 -16.90 26.40
CA GLU A 50 3.11 -16.87 26.26
C GLU A 50 3.62 -15.53 25.71
N TYR A 51 2.98 -15.00 24.66
CA TYR A 51 3.31 -13.68 24.13
C TYR A 51 3.18 -12.56 25.19
N GLN A 52 2.11 -12.60 25.99
CA GLN A 52 1.87 -11.61 27.04
C GLN A 52 2.93 -11.66 28.16
N LYS A 53 3.60 -12.80 28.39
CA LYS A 53 4.68 -12.86 29.38
C LYS A 53 5.85 -11.93 29.05
N ASN A 54 6.08 -11.69 27.77
CA ASN A 54 7.18 -10.85 27.28
C ASN A 54 6.73 -9.43 26.91
N ASN A 55 5.45 -9.10 27.11
CA ASN A 55 4.91 -7.79 26.80
C ASN A 55 5.24 -6.81 27.95
N PRO A 56 5.98 -5.72 27.71
CA PRO A 56 6.26 -4.73 28.76
C PRO A 56 5.02 -3.94 29.23
N PHE A 57 3.89 -4.05 28.52
CA PHE A 57 2.63 -3.38 28.86
C PHE A 57 1.63 -4.27 29.61
N SER A 58 2.00 -5.48 30.03
CA SER A 58 1.13 -6.35 30.85
C SER A 58 1.44 -6.23 32.34
N HIS A 59 0.38 -6.07 33.15
CA HIS A 59 0.45 -5.73 34.58
C HIS A 59 1.18 -6.72 35.50
N HIS A 60 1.42 -7.97 35.08
CA HIS A 60 1.85 -9.04 35.99
C HIS A 60 3.15 -9.75 35.60
N THR A 61 3.85 -9.26 34.59
CA THR A 61 5.09 -9.87 34.11
C THR A 61 6.22 -8.87 34.20
N ARG A 62 7.16 -9.11 35.13
CA ARG A 62 8.52 -8.61 34.94
C ARG A 62 8.98 -9.22 33.62
N PRO A 63 9.47 -8.44 32.64
CA PRO A 63 9.92 -8.98 31.38
C PRO A 63 10.99 -10.03 31.66
N SER A 64 10.65 -11.31 31.47
CA SER A 64 11.60 -12.41 31.66
C SER A 64 12.45 -12.63 30.41
N GLY A 65 12.15 -11.91 29.33
CA GLY A 65 12.87 -11.95 28.07
C GLY A 65 14.03 -10.97 28.04
N THR A 66 15.05 -11.32 27.26
CA THR A 66 16.11 -10.43 26.78
C THR A 66 15.48 -9.30 25.97
N VAL A 67 14.99 -8.26 26.64
CA VAL A 67 14.74 -6.98 26.00
C VAL A 67 16.08 -6.55 25.42
N HIS A 68 16.17 -6.47 24.11
CA HIS A 68 17.38 -5.97 23.46
C HIS A 68 17.76 -4.64 24.12
N GLN A 69 19.02 -4.49 24.52
CA GLN A 69 19.43 -3.23 25.13
C GLN A 69 19.51 -2.16 24.06
N ARG A 70 19.21 -0.91 24.43
CA ARG A 70 19.37 0.24 23.54
C ARG A 70 20.81 0.25 23.00
N GLY A 71 20.97 0.16 21.69
CA GLY A 71 22.26 0.09 21.01
C GLY A 71 22.59 -1.27 20.38
N GLN A 72 21.80 -2.32 20.65
CA GLN A 72 21.85 -3.56 19.88
C GLN A 72 21.11 -3.42 18.54
N ASP A 73 21.55 -4.11 17.50
CA ASP A 73 20.98 -4.01 16.15
C ASP A 73 19.49 -4.37 16.07
N ASP A 74 19.06 -5.35 16.89
CA ASP A 74 17.68 -5.81 16.97
C ASP A 74 16.79 -4.94 17.89
N TYR A 75 17.36 -3.93 18.57
CA TYR A 75 16.57 -3.02 19.40
C TYR A 75 15.60 -2.18 18.56
N GLY A 76 14.32 -2.18 18.93
CA GLY A 76 13.27 -1.45 18.22
C GLY A 76 12.84 -2.09 16.89
N ARG A 77 13.29 -3.32 16.59
CA ARG A 77 12.87 -4.08 15.41
C ARG A 77 11.83 -5.14 15.78
N PRO A 78 10.86 -5.42 14.89
CA PRO A 78 9.97 -6.55 15.08
C PRO A 78 10.74 -7.87 14.97
N LEU A 79 10.21 -8.92 15.59
CA LEU A 79 10.77 -10.27 15.48
C LEU A 79 10.88 -10.69 14.01
N GLN A 80 12.02 -11.26 13.62
CA GLN A 80 12.24 -11.74 12.25
C GLN A 80 11.21 -12.84 11.90
N GLY A 81 10.67 -12.77 10.69
CA GLY A 81 9.60 -13.65 10.20
C GLY A 81 8.21 -13.35 10.78
N SER A 82 8.06 -12.35 11.64
CA SER A 82 6.75 -11.96 12.16
C SER A 82 5.91 -11.20 11.13
N LEU A 83 4.59 -11.26 11.27
CA LEU A 83 3.66 -10.46 10.46
C LEU A 83 3.93 -8.95 10.59
N THR A 84 4.44 -8.47 11.73
CA THR A 84 4.80 -7.07 11.92
C THR A 84 6.01 -6.68 11.06
N GLU A 85 7.01 -7.55 10.95
CA GLU A 85 8.14 -7.34 10.05
C GLU A 85 7.68 -7.30 8.59
N GLN A 86 6.83 -8.26 8.19
CA GLN A 86 6.27 -8.31 6.84
C GLN A 86 5.49 -7.04 6.50
N ARG A 87 4.56 -6.62 7.36
CA ARG A 87 3.81 -5.36 7.18
C ARG A 87 4.74 -4.14 7.07
N GLY A 88 5.84 -4.13 7.83
CA GLY A 88 6.85 -3.10 7.74
C GLY A 88 7.52 -3.05 6.36
N LYS A 89 7.90 -4.22 5.82
CA LYS A 89 8.46 -4.33 4.46
C LYS A 89 7.46 -3.90 3.39
N ASP A 90 6.23 -4.39 3.49
CA ASP A 90 5.15 -4.04 2.55
C ASP A 90 4.88 -2.53 2.55
N ALA A 91 4.80 -1.91 3.73
CA ALA A 91 4.64 -0.47 3.86
C ALA A 91 5.81 0.32 3.23
N GLN A 92 7.06 -0.14 3.41
CA GLN A 92 8.22 0.50 2.77
C GLN A 92 8.17 0.41 1.24
N THR A 93 7.75 -0.74 0.69
CA THR A 93 7.59 -0.91 -0.75
C THR A 93 6.49 0.00 -1.30
N LEU A 94 5.34 0.07 -0.63
CA LEU A 94 4.23 0.95 -1.02
C LEU A 94 4.66 2.41 -1.05
N ILE A 95 5.37 2.84 -0.01
CA ILE A 95 5.85 4.21 0.11
C ILE A 95 6.91 4.52 -0.96
N SER A 96 7.80 3.59 -1.25
CA SER A 96 8.81 3.75 -2.32
C SER A 96 8.14 3.94 -3.68
N ARG A 97 7.06 3.21 -3.93
CA ARG A 97 6.25 3.36 -5.14
C ARG A 97 5.55 4.73 -5.18
N GLU A 98 4.93 5.18 -4.10
CA GLU A 98 4.31 6.52 -4.03
C GLU A 98 5.33 7.64 -4.34
N VAL A 99 6.58 7.49 -3.89
CA VAL A 99 7.68 8.44 -4.20
C VAL A 99 8.08 8.40 -5.68
N GLN A 100 8.16 7.21 -6.29
CA GLN A 100 8.47 7.09 -7.71
C GLN A 100 7.39 7.72 -8.59
N GLU A 101 6.11 7.44 -8.28
CA GLU A 101 4.96 8.02 -8.97
C GLU A 101 4.96 9.56 -8.84
N LEU A 102 5.33 10.11 -7.68
CA LEU A 102 5.54 11.55 -7.50
C LEU A 102 6.59 12.11 -8.45
N CYS A 103 7.76 11.48 -8.55
CA CYS A 103 8.80 11.94 -9.46
C CYS A 103 8.34 11.88 -10.93
N ASP A 104 7.57 10.86 -11.32
CA ASP A 104 7.00 10.75 -12.67
C ASP A 104 5.99 11.87 -12.97
N VAL A 105 5.11 12.17 -12.01
CA VAL A 105 4.18 13.30 -12.15
C VAL A 105 4.93 14.62 -12.30
N ILE A 106 5.94 14.87 -11.46
CA ILE A 106 6.76 16.09 -11.55
C ILE A 106 7.44 16.19 -12.92
N ARG A 107 7.98 15.08 -13.46
CA ARG A 107 8.54 15.04 -14.82
C ARG A 107 7.50 15.36 -15.90
N SER A 108 6.27 14.91 -15.72
CA SER A 108 5.20 15.08 -16.71
C SER A 108 4.63 16.50 -16.74
N ILE A 109 4.48 17.16 -15.58
CA ILE A 109 3.81 18.46 -15.48
C ILE A 109 4.76 19.62 -15.23
N GLY A 110 6.01 19.32 -14.84
CA GLY A 110 7.04 20.30 -14.56
C GLY A 110 7.62 20.96 -15.81
N GLU A 111 8.39 22.00 -15.58
CA GLU A 111 9.07 22.79 -16.59
C GLU A 111 10.57 22.62 -16.48
N LEU A 112 11.23 22.55 -17.64
CA LEU A 112 12.67 22.42 -17.72
C LEU A 112 13.30 23.81 -17.55
N LYS A 113 14.04 24.02 -16.46
CA LYS A 113 14.77 25.25 -16.17
C LYS A 113 16.28 25.00 -16.20
N GLU A 114 17.02 25.99 -16.68
CA GLU A 114 18.48 25.98 -16.56
C GLU A 114 18.85 26.20 -15.09
N ARG A 115 19.70 25.34 -14.54
CA ARG A 115 20.35 25.53 -13.25
C ARG A 115 21.74 26.08 -13.50
N ASP A 116 22.06 27.20 -12.86
CA ASP A 116 23.34 27.90 -13.04
C ASP A 116 24.54 26.95 -12.99
N GLY A 117 25.13 26.69 -14.16
CA GLY A 117 26.33 25.85 -14.32
C GLY A 117 26.15 24.33 -14.17
N ALA A 118 24.93 23.82 -13.96
CA ALA A 118 24.66 22.41 -13.66
C ALA A 118 23.74 21.69 -14.67
N GLY A 119 23.33 22.39 -15.74
CA GLY A 119 22.45 21.84 -16.79
C GLY A 119 20.97 22.08 -16.50
N LYS A 120 20.12 21.33 -17.19
CA LYS A 120 18.66 21.46 -17.16
C LYS A 120 18.05 20.63 -16.03
N VAL A 121 17.24 21.24 -15.18
CA VAL A 121 16.49 20.59 -14.10
C VAL A 121 14.98 20.76 -14.30
N VAL A 122 14.20 19.79 -13.83
CA VAL A 122 12.73 19.88 -13.87
C VAL A 122 12.24 20.54 -12.58
N THR A 123 11.40 21.56 -12.72
CA THR A 123 10.81 22.28 -11.58
C THR A 123 9.30 22.38 -11.74
N VAL A 124 8.57 22.36 -10.63
CA VAL A 124 7.11 22.57 -10.61
C VAL A 124 6.71 23.41 -9.41
N GLU A 125 5.75 24.31 -9.58
CA GLU A 125 5.16 25.04 -8.46
C GLU A 125 4.25 24.15 -7.63
N PHE A 126 4.26 24.33 -6.30
CA PHE A 126 3.46 23.52 -5.38
C PHE A 126 1.97 23.60 -5.69
N GLY A 127 1.44 24.76 -6.05
CA GLY A 127 0.02 24.92 -6.39
C GLY A 127 -0.39 24.02 -7.56
N LYS A 128 0.40 24.03 -8.64
CA LYS A 128 0.18 23.19 -9.83
C LYS A 128 0.26 21.69 -9.50
N LEU A 129 1.25 21.31 -8.69
CA LEU A 129 1.40 19.93 -8.25
C LEU A 129 0.24 19.50 -7.34
N PHE A 130 -0.20 20.37 -6.45
CA PHE A 130 -1.32 20.13 -5.54
C PHE A 130 -2.63 19.97 -6.29
N GLU A 131 -2.92 20.82 -7.28
CA GLU A 131 -4.09 20.71 -8.14
C GLU A 131 -4.14 19.37 -8.90
N HIS A 132 -2.99 18.86 -9.35
CA HIS A 132 -2.92 17.54 -9.96
C HIS A 132 -3.26 16.43 -8.95
N TYR A 133 -2.74 16.54 -7.73
CA TYR A 133 -2.90 15.53 -6.68
C TYR A 133 -4.22 15.60 -5.92
N VAL A 134 -4.94 16.72 -5.89
CA VAL A 134 -6.16 16.87 -5.08
C VAL A 134 -7.23 15.84 -5.47
N THR A 135 -7.25 15.43 -6.73
CA THR A 135 -8.18 14.41 -7.25
C THR A 135 -7.72 12.97 -6.96
N ILE A 136 -6.43 12.78 -6.66
CA ILE A 136 -5.76 11.48 -6.60
C ILE A 136 -5.40 11.08 -5.16
N SER A 137 -4.90 12.00 -4.34
CA SER A 137 -4.42 11.71 -2.98
C SER A 137 -4.23 12.97 -2.12
N ASN A 138 -4.64 12.90 -0.85
CA ASN A 138 -4.45 13.95 0.15
C ASN A 138 -3.10 13.88 0.89
N LYS A 139 -2.14 13.09 0.39
CA LYS A 139 -0.85 12.82 1.08
C LYS A 139 0.35 13.58 0.51
N LEU A 140 0.15 14.47 -0.45
CA LEU A 140 1.23 15.06 -1.27
C LEU A 140 2.42 15.55 -0.44
N VAL A 141 2.19 16.39 0.59
CA VAL A 141 3.25 16.95 1.43
C VAL A 141 4.06 15.85 2.14
N GLY A 142 3.40 14.79 2.60
CA GLY A 142 4.07 13.66 3.24
C GLY A 142 4.97 12.87 2.28
N ILE A 143 4.52 12.69 1.03
CA ILE A 143 5.31 12.02 -0.01
C ILE A 143 6.49 12.90 -0.43
N LEU A 144 6.29 14.21 -0.59
CA LEU A 144 7.35 15.20 -0.86
C LEU A 144 8.45 15.17 0.20
N LEU A 145 8.07 15.20 1.48
CA LEU A 145 9.03 15.10 2.59
C LEU A 145 9.82 13.79 2.55
N ARG A 146 9.21 12.70 2.10
CA ARG A 146 9.88 11.42 1.97
C ARG A 146 10.83 11.37 0.77
N ALA A 147 10.41 11.90 -0.37
CA ALA A 147 11.27 12.07 -1.55
C ALA A 147 12.49 12.95 -1.21
N ARG A 148 12.29 14.02 -0.42
CA ARG A 148 13.37 14.90 0.07
C ARG A 148 14.37 14.18 0.97
N LYS A 149 13.91 13.28 1.85
CA LYS A 149 14.79 12.42 2.65
C LYS A 149 15.70 11.54 1.78
N GLN A 150 15.25 11.17 0.59
CA GLN A 150 16.00 10.39 -0.39
C GLN A 150 16.79 11.27 -1.38
N ARG A 151 16.80 12.60 -1.20
CA ARG A 151 17.47 13.58 -2.09
C ARG A 151 16.96 13.55 -3.53
N LEU A 152 15.70 13.17 -3.74
CA LEU A 152 15.10 13.15 -5.09
C LEU A 152 14.46 14.48 -5.47
N VAL A 153 14.04 15.24 -4.47
CA VAL A 153 13.42 16.56 -4.64
C VAL A 153 13.97 17.54 -3.60
N ASP A 154 13.94 18.82 -3.95
CA ASP A 154 14.24 19.93 -3.05
C ASP A 154 13.17 21.03 -3.12
N PHE A 155 12.86 21.61 -1.97
CA PHE A 155 11.89 22.71 -1.82
C PHE A 155 12.02 23.34 -0.43
N GLU A 156 11.65 24.61 -0.32
CA GLU A 156 11.71 25.38 0.93
C GLU A 156 10.53 25.06 1.87
N GLY A 157 10.81 24.97 3.17
CA GLY A 157 9.80 24.74 4.21
C GLY A 157 9.53 23.26 4.52
N GLU A 158 8.83 22.99 5.62
CA GLU A 158 8.41 21.63 6.01
C GLU A 158 6.93 21.36 5.72
N MET A 159 6.12 22.41 5.77
CA MET A 159 4.67 22.39 5.54
C MET A 159 4.34 23.37 4.43
N LEU A 160 3.57 22.90 3.45
CA LEU A 160 3.09 23.72 2.33
C LEU A 160 1.56 23.76 2.39
N TRP A 161 1.02 24.97 2.43
CA TRP A 161 -0.41 25.24 2.53
C TRP A 161 -0.95 25.80 1.22
N GLN A 162 -2.03 25.22 0.73
CA GLN A 162 -2.73 25.72 -0.46
C GLN A 162 -3.12 27.20 -0.29
N GLY A 163 -2.97 27.99 -1.35
CA GLY A 163 -3.29 29.42 -1.39
C GLY A 163 -2.21 30.32 -0.79
N LYS A 164 -1.36 29.79 0.10
CA LYS A 164 -0.25 30.53 0.71
C LYS A 164 1.08 30.19 0.03
N ASP A 165 1.37 28.90 -0.05
CA ASP A 165 2.67 28.38 -0.47
C ASP A 165 2.64 27.84 -1.91
N ASP A 166 1.60 28.19 -2.68
CA ASP A 166 1.40 27.72 -4.06
C ASP A 166 2.58 28.05 -4.99
N HIS A 167 3.26 29.16 -4.73
CA HIS A 167 4.42 29.65 -5.46
C HIS A 167 5.73 28.93 -5.10
N VAL A 168 5.74 28.04 -4.10
CA VAL A 168 6.95 27.32 -3.70
C VAL A 168 7.37 26.39 -4.83
N VAL A 169 8.62 26.53 -5.26
CA VAL A 169 9.19 25.71 -6.34
C VAL A 169 9.71 24.39 -5.77
N ILE A 170 9.23 23.30 -6.34
CA ILE A 170 9.70 21.95 -6.09
C ILE A 170 10.62 21.56 -7.24
N THR A 171 11.88 21.32 -6.92
CA THR A 171 12.93 20.95 -7.88
C THR A 171 13.16 19.45 -7.82
N LEU A 172 13.24 18.78 -8.97
CA LEU A 172 13.65 17.39 -9.08
C LEU A 172 15.19 17.33 -9.20
N GLU A 173 15.85 16.57 -8.32
CA GLU A 173 17.32 16.48 -8.23
C GLU A 173 17.89 15.19 -8.89
N GLN A 174 17.11 14.55 -9.77
CA GLN A 174 17.47 13.31 -10.49
C GLN A 174 17.72 13.54 -11.98
#